data_AF-A0AAV7BNJ0-F1
#
_entry.id   AF-A0AAV7BNJ0-F1
#
_cell.length_a   1.000
_cell.length_b   1.000
_cell.length_c   1.000
_cell.angle_alpha   90.00
_cell.angle_beta   90.00
_cell.angle_gamma   90.00
#
_symmetry.space_group_name_H-M   'P 1'
#
loop_
_entity.id
_entity.type
_entity.pdbx_description
1 polymer ?
#
loop_
_entity_poly.entity_id
_entity_poly.type
_entity_poly.pdbx_seq_one_letter_code
_entity_poly.pdbx_strand_id
1 'polypeptide(L)'
;MRCRTTFYTALGRLLMVDLGEDEEQFAQFMMPLTAAFESMAQMFSSNSFNEQEAKRSLVGLVRDLRGIAFAFNAKSSFMMLFDWIYPAYMPILQRAIELWFHDPACTTPILKLMAELVHNRSQRLQFDVSSPNGILLFRETSKMITTYGNRILTLGELPKEQLYVLKLKGISICFSVLKAALSGSYVNFGVFRLYGDEALDNALQTFVKLLLSVPHSDLLDYPKLSQSYYSLLEVLTQDHMSFIASLEPHVIMYILSSISEGLTALDTMVCTGCCSCLDHIVTYLFKQLSRSGKKRGAPPPQESERFLHIMQQHPEMIQQMLSTVLNIIIFEDCRNQWSMSRPLLGLILLNEKYFSDLRRSIVSSQPPEKQQAMHLCFENLMEGIEGNLLTKNRDRFTQNLSAFRREVNDSMKNSTCGPNSNEMMS
;
A
#
# COMPACT_ATOMS: atom_id res chain seq x y z
N MET A 1 22.47 18.24 12.56
CA MET A 1 21.72 17.71 11.39
C MET A 1 20.22 17.44 11.64
N ARG A 2 19.75 17.11 12.85
CA ARG A 2 18.35 16.64 13.07
C ARG A 2 17.27 17.71 12.84
N CYS A 3 17.57 18.98 13.14
CA CYS A 3 16.61 20.08 13.02
C CYS A 3 16.63 20.80 11.65
N ARG A 4 17.53 20.41 10.73
CA ARG A 4 17.70 21.09 9.43
C ARG A 4 16.43 21.10 8.59
N THR A 5 15.77 19.95 8.45
CA THR A 5 14.50 19.87 7.72
C THR A 5 13.44 20.79 8.32
N THR A 6 13.28 20.82 9.64
CA THR A 6 12.32 21.72 10.30
C THR A 6 12.67 23.20 10.10
N PHE A 7 13.96 23.54 10.20
CA PHE A 7 14.45 24.90 9.97
C PHE A 7 14.16 25.37 8.53
N TYR A 8 14.50 24.56 7.53
CA TYR A 8 14.22 24.88 6.13
C TYR A 8 12.74 24.80 5.77
N THR A 9 11.93 24.02 6.48
CA THR A 9 10.47 24.11 6.39
C THR A 9 9.97 25.45 6.91
N ALA A 10 10.51 25.97 8.01
CA ALA A 10 10.14 27.29 8.52
C ALA A 10 10.57 28.41 7.54
N LEU A 11 11.80 28.36 7.03
CA LEU A 11 12.28 29.31 6.02
C LEU A 11 11.45 29.26 4.74
N GLY A 12 11.15 28.08 4.23
CA GLY A 12 10.31 27.92 3.05
C GLY A 12 8.91 28.48 3.27
N ARG A 13 8.31 28.30 4.46
CA ARG A 13 7.00 28.89 4.80
C ARG A 13 7.05 30.42 4.90
N LEU A 14 8.14 30.98 5.39
CA LEU A 14 8.34 32.44 5.42
C LEU A 14 8.46 33.00 4.01
N LEU A 15 9.25 32.35 3.14
CA LEU A 15 9.35 32.73 1.73
C LEU A 15 7.98 32.73 1.06
N MET A 16 7.18 31.70 1.30
CA MET A 16 5.84 31.55 0.72
C MET A 16 4.85 32.68 1.07
N VAL A 17 5.12 33.51 2.08
CA VAL A 17 4.26 34.65 2.43
C VAL A 17 4.23 35.68 1.30
N ASP A 18 5.39 35.97 0.72
CA ASP A 18 5.56 37.03 -0.28
C ASP A 18 5.93 36.50 -1.68
N LEU A 19 6.26 35.21 -1.80
CA LEU A 19 6.81 34.63 -3.04
C LEU A 19 5.89 34.77 -4.27
N GLY A 20 4.60 34.49 -4.12
CA GLY A 20 3.64 34.52 -5.24
C GLY A 20 4.13 33.75 -6.48
N GLU A 21 4.39 34.50 -7.55
CA GLU A 21 4.94 34.03 -8.84
C GLU A 21 6.34 34.65 -9.14
N ASP A 22 7.01 35.21 -8.13
CA ASP A 22 8.33 35.85 -8.27
C ASP A 22 9.46 34.81 -8.39
N GLU A 23 9.81 34.49 -9.63
CA GLU A 23 10.90 33.56 -9.96
C GLU A 23 12.28 34.10 -9.56
N GLU A 24 12.50 35.42 -9.57
CA GLU A 24 13.78 36.02 -9.18
C GLU A 24 14.02 35.87 -7.69
N GLN A 25 13.00 36.16 -6.88
CA GLN A 25 13.05 35.96 -5.43
C GLN A 25 13.27 34.48 -5.08
N PHE A 26 12.61 33.56 -5.79
CA PHE A 26 12.86 32.13 -5.67
C PHE A 26 14.33 31.79 -5.98
N ALA A 27 14.86 32.25 -7.11
CA ALA A 27 16.22 31.98 -7.53
C ALA A 27 17.26 32.50 -6.52
N GLN A 28 17.06 33.72 -6.00
CA GLN A 28 17.91 34.30 -4.96
C GLN A 28 17.89 33.45 -3.68
N PHE A 29 16.71 33.01 -3.25
CA PHE A 29 16.57 32.13 -2.07
C PHE A 29 17.26 30.77 -2.27
N MET A 30 17.18 30.20 -3.48
CA MET A 30 17.75 28.88 -3.81
C MET A 30 19.24 28.92 -4.15
N MET A 31 19.86 30.10 -4.26
CA MET A 31 21.27 30.26 -4.63
C MET A 31 22.24 29.47 -3.73
N PRO A 32 22.10 29.43 -2.39
CA PRO A 32 22.99 28.63 -1.55
C PRO A 32 22.88 27.12 -1.80
N LEU A 33 21.66 26.63 -2.10
CA LEU A 33 21.44 25.22 -2.43
C LEU A 33 21.98 24.89 -3.83
N THR A 34 21.87 25.83 -4.76
CA THR A 34 22.42 25.73 -6.12
C THR A 34 23.94 25.53 -6.05
N ALA A 35 24.65 26.44 -5.36
CA ALA A 35 26.09 26.33 -5.17
C ALA A 35 26.51 25.00 -4.49
N ALA A 36 25.72 24.52 -3.52
CA ALA A 36 25.97 23.25 -2.87
C ALA A 36 25.78 22.04 -3.81
N PHE A 37 24.76 22.05 -4.67
CA PHE A 37 24.58 21.00 -5.69
C PHE A 37 25.69 21.04 -6.74
N GLU A 38 26.10 22.22 -7.20
CA GLU A 38 27.20 22.38 -8.15
C GLU A 38 28.53 21.87 -7.58
N SER A 39 28.81 22.17 -6.31
CA SER A 39 29.98 21.62 -5.61
C SER A 39 29.93 20.09 -5.51
N MET A 40 28.76 19.51 -5.22
CA MET A 40 28.57 18.06 -5.23
C MET A 40 28.79 17.45 -6.63
N ALA A 41 28.32 18.11 -7.69
CA ALA A 41 28.52 17.67 -9.07
C ALA A 41 30.01 17.66 -9.46
N GLN A 42 30.75 18.69 -9.05
CA GLN A 42 32.20 18.76 -9.25
C GLN A 42 32.92 17.64 -8.50
N MET A 43 32.54 17.37 -7.25
CA MET A 43 33.12 16.26 -6.48
C MET A 43 32.88 14.91 -7.17
N PHE A 44 31.67 14.62 -7.64
CA PHE A 44 31.37 13.36 -8.34
C PHE A 44 32.05 13.22 -9.71
N SER A 45 32.46 14.32 -10.32
CA SER A 45 33.23 14.33 -11.57
C SER A 45 34.73 14.11 -11.32
N SER A 46 35.20 14.29 -10.09
CA SER A 46 36.60 14.08 -9.71
C SER A 46 36.88 12.61 -9.35
N ASN A 47 38.02 12.07 -9.80
CA ASN A 47 38.40 10.67 -9.54
C ASN A 47 38.77 10.39 -8.07
N SER A 48 38.98 11.43 -7.26
CA SER A 48 39.28 11.32 -5.84
C SER A 48 38.68 12.50 -5.07
N PHE A 49 37.63 12.24 -4.32
CA PHE A 49 37.03 13.22 -3.40
C PHE A 49 36.93 12.63 -1.99
N ASN A 50 36.87 13.50 -0.98
CA ASN A 50 36.68 13.06 0.40
C ASN A 50 35.26 12.51 0.57
N GLU A 51 35.13 11.18 0.64
CA GLU A 51 33.83 10.52 0.72
C GLU A 51 33.03 10.93 1.96
N GLN A 52 33.68 11.07 3.12
CA GLN A 52 32.98 11.44 4.35
C GLN A 52 32.42 12.86 4.29
N GLU A 53 33.18 13.78 3.70
CA GLU A 53 32.75 15.15 3.49
C GLU A 53 31.60 15.22 2.48
N ALA A 54 31.74 14.54 1.34
CA ALA A 54 30.69 14.48 0.33
C ALA A 54 29.38 13.88 0.88
N LYS A 55 29.47 12.80 1.69
CA LYS A 55 28.30 12.23 2.39
C LYS A 55 27.65 13.23 3.33
N ARG A 56 28.42 13.95 4.15
CA ARG A 56 27.89 14.97 5.07
C ARG A 56 27.22 16.11 4.33
N SER A 57 27.86 16.62 3.28
CA SER A 57 27.34 17.70 2.44
C SER A 57 26.04 17.30 1.75
N LEU A 58 26.01 16.12 1.12
CA LEU A 58 24.80 15.59 0.50
C LEU A 58 23.65 15.43 1.51
N VAL A 59 23.93 14.82 2.67
CA VAL A 59 22.90 14.60 3.70
C VAL A 59 22.34 15.93 4.22
N GLY A 60 23.17 16.96 4.35
CA GLY A 60 22.73 18.31 4.69
C GLY A 60 21.81 18.88 3.61
N LEU A 61 22.31 18.92 2.37
CA LEU A 61 21.63 19.47 1.20
C LEU A 61 20.25 18.84 0.96
N VAL A 62 20.18 17.51 0.98
CA VAL A 62 18.92 16.77 0.76
C VAL A 62 17.92 17.01 1.89
N ARG A 63 18.38 17.16 3.14
CA ARG A 63 17.50 17.46 4.28
C ARG A 63 16.93 18.87 4.23
N ASP A 64 17.72 19.83 3.75
CA ASP A 64 17.31 21.23 3.56
C ASP A 64 16.28 21.32 2.44
N LEU A 65 16.62 20.76 1.28
CA LEU A 65 15.74 20.68 0.12
C LEU A 65 14.42 19.98 0.44
N ARG A 66 14.44 18.87 1.20
CA ARG A 66 13.22 18.22 1.66
C ARG A 66 12.38 19.13 2.55
N GLY A 67 13.00 19.96 3.38
CA GLY A 67 12.32 20.94 4.21
C GLY A 67 11.59 22.00 3.40
N ILE A 68 12.26 22.53 2.36
CA ILE A 68 11.69 23.49 1.39
C ILE A 68 10.56 22.83 0.60
N ALA A 69 10.80 21.64 0.04
CA ALA A 69 9.81 20.86 -0.69
C ALA A 69 8.55 20.60 0.16
N PHE A 70 8.69 20.38 1.46
CA PHE A 70 7.54 20.23 2.36
C PHE A 70 6.78 21.55 2.59
N ALA A 71 7.47 22.69 2.59
CA ALA A 71 6.84 24.00 2.76
C ALA A 71 6.04 24.43 1.52
N PHE A 72 6.51 24.05 0.33
CA PHE A 72 5.92 24.41 -0.96
C PHE A 72 4.67 23.57 -1.26
N ASN A 73 3.54 24.03 -0.73
CA ASN A 73 2.24 23.35 -0.86
C ASN A 73 1.33 23.96 -1.94
N ALA A 74 1.75 25.06 -2.58
CA ALA A 74 1.02 25.66 -3.70
C ALA A 74 1.57 25.16 -5.04
N LYS A 75 0.73 25.15 -6.09
CA LYS A 75 1.14 24.77 -7.46
C LYS A 75 2.32 25.61 -7.94
N SER A 76 2.23 26.94 -7.87
CA SER A 76 3.25 27.86 -8.40
C SER A 76 4.64 27.61 -7.81
N SER A 77 4.75 27.61 -6.48
CA SER A 77 6.04 27.41 -5.81
C SER A 77 6.59 26.00 -5.97
N PHE A 78 5.72 24.98 -6.01
CA PHE A 78 6.17 23.63 -6.31
C PHE A 78 6.69 23.49 -7.74
N MET A 79 6.07 24.18 -8.71
CA MET A 79 6.55 24.22 -10.09
C MET A 79 7.92 24.87 -10.20
N MET A 80 8.13 26.04 -9.57
CA MET A 80 9.47 26.67 -9.49
C MET A 80 10.52 25.72 -8.92
N LEU A 81 10.17 24.98 -7.86
CA LEU A 81 11.05 23.98 -7.28
C LEU A 81 11.34 22.82 -8.23
N PHE A 82 10.32 22.34 -8.94
CA PHE A 82 10.45 21.24 -9.89
C PHE A 82 11.32 21.63 -11.08
N ASP A 83 11.10 22.82 -11.65
CA ASP A 83 11.88 23.35 -12.78
C ASP A 83 13.33 23.64 -12.38
N TRP A 84 13.57 23.96 -11.10
CA TRP A 84 14.93 24.12 -10.57
C TRP A 84 15.66 22.79 -10.37
N ILE A 85 14.99 21.76 -9.84
CA ILE A 85 15.64 20.46 -9.55
C ILE A 85 15.78 19.57 -10.79
N TYR A 86 14.79 19.61 -11.67
CA TYR A 86 14.74 18.81 -12.88
C TYR A 86 15.12 19.67 -14.11
N PRO A 87 16.01 19.20 -15.00
CA PRO A 87 16.72 17.92 -14.95
C PRO A 87 18.07 17.99 -14.21
N ALA A 88 18.52 19.18 -13.82
CA ALA A 88 19.92 19.44 -13.49
C ALA A 88 20.45 18.66 -12.27
N TYR A 89 19.68 18.56 -11.19
CA TYR A 89 20.17 18.05 -9.91
C TYR A 89 19.66 16.64 -9.57
N MET A 90 18.65 16.13 -10.28
CA MET A 90 18.20 14.74 -10.14
C MET A 90 19.32 13.71 -10.39
N PRO A 91 20.19 13.85 -11.42
CA PRO A 91 21.31 12.92 -11.65
C PRO A 91 22.30 12.82 -10.48
N ILE A 92 22.50 13.91 -9.74
CA ILE A 92 23.38 13.94 -8.55
C ILE A 92 22.80 13.02 -7.47
N LEU A 93 21.48 13.10 -7.23
CA LEU A 93 20.80 12.24 -6.27
C LEU A 93 20.83 10.77 -6.69
N GLN A 94 20.63 10.50 -7.99
CA GLN A 94 20.74 9.15 -8.56
C GLN A 94 22.14 8.58 -8.33
N ARG A 95 23.18 9.34 -8.67
CA ARG A 95 24.58 8.92 -8.51
C ARG A 95 24.93 8.61 -7.05
N ALA A 96 24.43 9.42 -6.12
CA ALA A 96 24.65 9.19 -4.70
C ALA A 96 24.02 7.88 -4.21
N ILE A 97 22.82 7.55 -4.67
CA ILE A 97 22.17 6.26 -4.36
C ILE A 97 22.98 5.09 -4.93
N GLU A 98 23.50 5.20 -6.15
CA GLU A 98 24.34 4.15 -6.75
C GLU A 98 25.61 3.89 -5.94
N LEU A 99 26.28 4.95 -5.48
CA LEU A 99 27.54 4.87 -4.76
C LEU A 99 27.36 4.37 -3.32
N TRP A 100 26.32 4.86 -2.63
CA TRP A 100 26.16 4.70 -1.19
C TRP A 100 24.91 3.93 -0.80
N PHE A 101 24.42 3.04 -1.68
CA PHE A 101 23.21 2.22 -1.42
C PHE A 101 23.25 1.46 -0.09
N HIS A 102 24.44 1.07 0.36
CA HIS A 102 24.69 0.33 1.60
C HIS A 102 24.72 1.23 2.86
N ASP A 103 24.65 2.55 2.72
CA ASP A 103 24.72 3.52 3.82
C ASP A 103 23.36 4.25 4.01
N PRO A 104 22.52 3.79 4.95
CA PRO A 104 21.21 4.39 5.21
C PRO A 104 21.25 5.86 5.62
N ALA A 105 22.38 6.36 6.15
CA ALA A 105 22.52 7.76 6.50
C ALA A 105 22.43 8.65 5.26
N CYS A 106 22.90 8.15 4.12
CA CYS A 106 22.88 8.81 2.81
C CYS A 106 21.61 8.50 2.02
N THR A 107 21.19 7.23 1.95
CA THR A 107 20.04 6.83 1.13
C THR A 107 18.71 7.27 1.71
N THR A 108 18.52 7.18 3.03
CA THR A 108 17.23 7.49 3.68
C THR A 108 16.78 8.93 3.40
N PRO A 109 17.63 9.98 3.55
CA PRO A 109 17.23 11.35 3.20
C PRO A 109 16.80 11.50 1.74
N ILE A 110 17.51 10.88 0.79
CA ILE A 110 17.22 10.98 -0.65
C ILE A 110 15.89 10.35 -0.97
N LEU A 111 15.66 9.11 -0.50
CA LEU A 111 14.39 8.42 -0.69
C LEU A 111 13.22 9.19 -0.04
N LYS A 112 13.45 9.83 1.11
CA LYS A 112 12.44 10.67 1.77
C LYS A 112 12.20 12.01 1.08
N LEU A 113 13.19 12.55 0.37
CA LEU A 113 13.01 13.70 -0.51
C LEU A 113 12.15 13.29 -1.70
N MET A 114 12.46 12.15 -2.34
CA MET A 114 11.61 11.62 -3.42
C MET A 114 10.18 11.39 -2.96
N ALA A 115 9.99 10.80 -1.78
CA ALA A 115 8.66 10.61 -1.19
C ALA A 115 7.91 11.93 -1.00
N GLU A 116 8.62 13.02 -0.68
CA GLU A 116 8.01 14.34 -0.61
C GLU A 116 7.65 14.82 -2.02
N LEU A 117 8.58 14.82 -2.97
CA LEU A 117 8.38 15.34 -4.33
C LEU A 117 7.17 14.72 -5.05
N VAL A 118 6.94 13.42 -4.88
CA VAL A 118 5.80 12.72 -5.52
C VAL A 118 4.49 12.85 -4.76
N HIS A 119 4.50 13.39 -3.55
CA HIS A 119 3.32 13.50 -2.72
C HIS A 119 2.48 14.72 -3.12
N ASN A 120 1.30 14.47 -3.68
CA ASN A 120 0.34 15.50 -4.08
C ASN A 120 -0.42 16.10 -2.88
N ARG A 121 0.30 16.73 -1.94
CA ARG A 121 -0.32 17.45 -0.81
C ARG A 121 -1.00 18.71 -1.32
N SER A 122 -2.22 18.97 -0.85
CA SER A 122 -2.97 20.20 -1.18
C SER A 122 -3.13 20.46 -2.68
N GLN A 123 -3.18 19.41 -3.51
CA GLN A 123 -3.29 19.52 -4.98
C GLN A 123 -2.12 20.27 -5.64
N ARG A 124 -0.93 20.28 -5.03
CA ARG A 124 0.24 20.97 -5.59
C ARG A 124 0.78 20.37 -6.89
N LEU A 125 0.54 19.07 -7.14
CA LEU A 125 0.95 18.37 -8.37
C LEU A 125 -0.13 18.45 -9.45
N GLN A 126 -0.75 19.62 -9.62
CA GLN A 126 -1.74 19.84 -10.65
C GLN A 126 -1.08 20.43 -11.90
N PHE A 127 -0.54 19.56 -12.73
CA PHE A 127 0.05 19.94 -14.02
C PHE A 127 -1.03 20.26 -15.05
N ASP A 128 -0.73 21.17 -15.97
CA ASP A 128 -1.63 21.45 -17.09
C ASP A 128 -1.70 20.25 -18.03
N VAL A 129 -2.82 20.05 -18.72
CA VAL A 129 -3.08 18.83 -19.54
C VAL A 129 -2.02 18.62 -20.63
N SER A 130 -1.40 19.69 -21.12
CA SER A 130 -0.31 19.67 -22.10
C SER A 130 1.08 19.53 -21.49
N SER A 131 1.21 19.58 -20.17
CA SER A 131 2.51 19.56 -19.49
C SER A 131 3.05 18.14 -19.39
N PRO A 132 4.33 17.92 -19.77
CA PRO A 132 4.99 16.63 -19.57
C PRO A 132 5.44 16.41 -18.12
N ASN A 133 5.33 17.41 -17.23
CA ASN A 133 5.99 17.41 -15.92
C ASN A 133 5.59 16.23 -15.02
N GLY A 134 4.33 15.81 -15.06
CA GLY A 134 3.89 14.61 -14.34
C GLY A 134 4.62 13.34 -14.81
N ILE A 135 4.74 13.17 -16.13
CA ILE A 135 5.45 12.04 -16.74
C ILE A 135 6.93 12.10 -16.35
N LEU A 136 7.55 13.27 -16.44
CA LEU A 136 8.96 13.48 -16.10
C LEU A 136 9.25 13.19 -14.62
N LEU A 137 8.42 13.69 -13.71
CA LEU A 137 8.52 13.40 -12.27
C LEU A 137 8.41 11.90 -12.00
N PHE A 138 7.46 11.21 -12.65
CA PHE A 138 7.32 9.77 -12.48
C PHE A 138 8.50 8.98 -13.06
N ARG A 139 9.07 9.41 -14.21
CA ARG A 139 10.27 8.78 -14.77
C ARG A 139 11.46 8.84 -13.82
N GLU A 140 11.72 10.01 -13.23
CA GLU A 140 12.79 10.15 -12.22
C GLU A 140 12.50 9.33 -10.96
N THR A 141 11.23 9.26 -10.56
CA THR A 141 10.77 8.44 -9.44
C THR A 141 11.02 6.95 -9.68
N SER A 142 10.61 6.46 -10.85
CA SER A 142 10.84 5.07 -11.28
C SER A 142 12.32 4.76 -11.31
N LYS A 143 13.13 5.61 -11.95
CA LYS A 143 14.59 5.46 -12.00
C LYS A 143 15.21 5.38 -10.61
N MET A 144 14.77 6.22 -9.67
CA MET A 144 15.27 6.19 -8.29
C MET A 144 14.92 4.86 -7.58
N ILE A 145 13.66 4.43 -7.67
CA ILE A 145 13.19 3.17 -7.07
C ILE A 145 13.96 1.99 -7.66
N THR A 146 14.09 1.92 -8.98
CA THR A 146 14.78 0.84 -9.69
C THR A 146 16.27 0.81 -9.36
N THR A 147 16.93 1.97 -9.30
CA THR A 147 18.36 2.07 -8.97
C THR A 147 18.63 1.62 -7.54
N TYR A 148 17.90 2.17 -6.56
CA TYR A 148 18.03 1.75 -5.17
C TYR A 148 17.65 0.28 -4.98
N GLY A 149 16.50 -0.13 -5.54
CA GLY A 149 15.93 -1.45 -5.38
C GLY A 149 16.85 -2.55 -5.92
N ASN A 150 17.38 -2.39 -7.13
CA ASN A 150 18.30 -3.38 -7.69
C ASN A 150 19.62 -3.46 -6.90
N ARG A 151 20.12 -2.35 -6.36
CA ARG A 151 21.36 -2.33 -5.57
C ARG A 151 21.17 -2.89 -4.16
N ILE A 152 20.08 -2.56 -3.47
CA ILE A 152 19.85 -3.04 -2.10
C ILE A 152 19.63 -4.55 -2.06
N LEU A 153 19.13 -5.13 -3.14
CA LEU A 153 18.96 -6.58 -3.28
C LEU A 153 20.28 -7.34 -3.44
N THR A 154 21.38 -6.65 -3.79
CA THR A 154 22.72 -7.29 -3.82
C THR A 154 23.36 -7.36 -2.44
N LEU A 155 22.75 -6.81 -1.40
CA LEU A 155 23.19 -7.04 -0.03
C LEU A 155 22.95 -8.51 0.32
N GLY A 156 23.97 -9.18 0.85
CA GLY A 156 23.86 -10.54 1.36
C GLY A 156 23.01 -10.65 2.63
N GLU A 157 23.11 -11.77 3.31
CA GLU A 157 22.42 -11.99 4.58
C GLU A 157 22.88 -10.98 5.64
N LEU A 158 21.91 -10.35 6.30
CA LEU A 158 22.13 -9.36 7.34
C LEU A 158 21.69 -9.92 8.70
N PRO A 159 22.39 -9.59 9.79
CA PRO A 159 21.90 -9.90 11.14
C PRO A 159 20.53 -9.26 11.37
N LYS A 160 19.62 -9.97 12.05
CA LYS A 160 18.25 -9.50 12.34
C LYS A 160 18.21 -8.10 12.99
N GLU A 161 19.18 -7.80 13.86
CA GLU A 161 19.31 -6.52 14.56
C GLU A 161 19.54 -5.33 13.62
N GLN A 162 20.23 -5.55 12.50
CA GLN A 162 20.60 -4.50 11.54
C GLN A 162 19.74 -4.53 10.28
N LEU A 163 19.06 -5.65 10.01
CA LEU A 163 18.22 -5.89 8.84
C LEU A 163 17.24 -4.74 8.57
N TYR A 164 16.53 -4.26 9.61
CA TYR A 164 15.59 -3.16 9.44
C TYR A 164 16.28 -1.87 8.99
N VAL A 165 17.36 -1.48 9.67
CA VAL A 165 18.03 -0.20 9.43
C VAL A 165 18.73 -0.18 8.07
N LEU A 166 19.42 -1.27 7.74
CA LEU A 166 20.24 -1.38 6.54
C LEU A 166 19.43 -1.67 5.27
N LYS A 167 18.34 -2.44 5.37
CA LYS A 167 17.58 -2.92 4.20
C LYS A 167 16.11 -2.50 4.24
N LEU A 168 15.34 -2.99 5.23
CA LEU A 168 13.87 -2.92 5.19
C LEU A 168 13.32 -1.49 5.28
N LYS A 169 14.01 -0.59 5.99
CA LYS A 169 13.61 0.81 6.10
C LYS A 169 13.62 1.52 4.74
N GLY A 170 14.63 1.27 3.91
CA GLY A 170 14.67 1.86 2.58
C GLY A 170 13.63 1.25 1.64
N ILE A 171 13.37 -0.06 1.75
CA ILE A 171 12.28 -0.75 1.04
C ILE A 171 10.92 -0.12 1.40
N SER A 172 10.65 0.07 2.70
CA SER A 172 9.43 0.71 3.20
C SER A 172 9.24 2.13 2.64
N ILE A 173 10.32 2.90 2.48
CA ILE A 173 10.24 4.23 1.86
C ILE A 173 9.96 4.09 0.36
N CYS A 174 10.57 3.14 -0.35
CA CYS A 174 10.27 2.89 -1.77
C CYS A 174 8.79 2.52 -1.99
N PHE A 175 8.21 1.70 -1.12
CA PHE A 175 6.78 1.39 -1.16
C PHE A 175 5.93 2.65 -0.96
N SER A 176 6.32 3.51 -0.02
CA SER A 176 5.64 4.79 0.23
C SER A 176 5.73 5.76 -0.96
N VAL A 177 6.90 5.83 -1.62
CA VAL A 177 7.14 6.63 -2.82
C VAL A 177 6.25 6.13 -3.96
N LEU A 178 6.28 4.83 -4.25
CA LEU A 178 5.48 4.24 -5.31
C LEU A 178 3.98 4.44 -5.06
N LYS A 179 3.53 4.24 -3.82
CA LYS A 179 2.14 4.47 -3.42
C LYS A 179 1.71 5.90 -3.72
N ALA A 180 2.50 6.88 -3.28
CA ALA A 180 2.20 8.29 -3.48
C ALA A 180 2.21 8.69 -4.96
N ALA A 181 3.08 8.09 -5.76
CA ALA A 181 3.13 8.32 -7.19
C ALA A 181 1.93 7.74 -7.93
N LEU A 182 1.52 6.51 -7.63
CA LEU A 182 0.38 5.84 -8.26
C LEU A 182 -0.95 6.50 -7.87
N SER A 183 -1.13 6.87 -6.61
CA SER A 183 -2.36 7.52 -6.13
C SER A 183 -2.37 9.04 -6.28
N GLY A 184 -1.34 9.63 -6.88
CA GLY A 184 -1.13 11.09 -6.90
C GLY A 184 -2.03 11.85 -7.87
N SER A 185 -2.66 11.14 -8.83
CA SER A 185 -3.56 11.70 -9.86
C SER A 185 -2.93 12.79 -10.76
N TYR A 186 -1.59 12.84 -10.84
CA TYR A 186 -0.86 13.84 -11.63
C TYR A 186 -0.23 13.27 -12.91
N VAL A 187 -0.35 11.96 -13.14
CA VAL A 187 0.11 11.27 -14.36
C VAL A 187 -0.96 10.31 -14.84
N ASN A 188 -1.22 10.31 -16.15
CA ASN A 188 -1.97 9.23 -16.77
C ASN A 188 -1.01 8.10 -17.15
N PHE A 189 -1.04 7.01 -16.38
CA PHE A 189 -0.14 5.87 -16.59
C PHE A 189 -0.32 5.14 -17.93
N GLY A 190 -1.45 5.33 -18.61
CA GLY A 190 -1.67 4.78 -19.95
C GLY A 190 -0.68 5.30 -21.00
N VAL A 191 -0.11 6.49 -20.81
CA VAL A 191 0.84 7.09 -21.76
C VAL A 191 2.14 6.30 -21.86
N PHE A 192 2.61 5.68 -20.78
CA PHE A 192 3.84 4.90 -20.77
C PHE A 192 3.76 3.74 -21.77
N ARG A 193 2.66 2.99 -21.72
CA ARG A 193 2.40 1.90 -22.67
C ARG A 193 2.23 2.40 -24.12
N LEU A 194 1.57 3.55 -24.32
CA LEU A 194 1.35 4.12 -25.65
C LEU A 194 2.65 4.57 -26.33
N TYR A 195 3.61 5.08 -25.56
CA TYR A 195 4.90 5.58 -26.07
C TYR A 195 6.05 4.57 -25.94
N GLY A 196 5.80 3.37 -25.43
CA GLY A 196 6.85 2.36 -25.20
C GLY A 196 7.85 2.76 -24.12
N ASP A 197 7.44 3.57 -23.14
CA ASP A 197 8.25 3.97 -22.01
C ASP A 197 8.09 2.96 -20.86
N GLU A 198 9.19 2.31 -20.49
CA GLU A 198 9.21 1.23 -19.50
C GLU A 198 9.21 1.73 -18.04
N ALA A 199 9.11 3.03 -17.78
CA ALA A 199 9.24 3.57 -16.42
C ALA A 199 8.23 2.94 -15.44
N LEU A 200 6.97 2.78 -15.83
CA LEU A 200 5.96 2.16 -14.95
C LEU A 200 6.29 0.69 -14.68
N ASP A 201 6.58 -0.06 -15.73
CA ASP A 201 6.88 -1.49 -15.64
C ASP A 201 8.13 -1.72 -14.79
N ASN A 202 9.19 -0.93 -14.98
CA ASN A 202 10.41 -1.00 -14.18
C ASN A 202 10.17 -0.75 -12.69
N ALA A 203 9.34 0.24 -12.33
CA ALA A 203 8.98 0.52 -10.94
C ALA A 203 8.17 -0.64 -10.32
N LEU A 204 7.17 -1.15 -11.05
CA LEU A 204 6.32 -2.25 -10.60
C LEU A 204 7.09 -3.58 -10.46
N GLN A 205 7.97 -3.89 -11.41
CA GLN A 205 8.86 -5.06 -11.33
C GLN A 205 9.86 -4.93 -10.18
N THR A 206 10.37 -3.72 -9.92
CA THR A 206 11.22 -3.48 -8.76
C THR A 206 10.46 -3.69 -7.46
N PHE A 207 9.19 -3.26 -7.37
CA PHE A 207 8.33 -3.54 -6.22
C PHE A 207 8.21 -5.06 -5.96
N VAL A 208 7.97 -5.87 -7.00
CA VAL A 208 7.88 -7.33 -6.86
C VAL A 208 9.19 -7.93 -6.35
N LYS A 209 10.33 -7.54 -6.92
CA LYS A 209 11.65 -8.02 -6.47
C LYS A 209 11.92 -7.65 -5.01
N LEU A 210 11.56 -6.42 -4.61
CA LEU A 210 11.70 -5.97 -3.22
C LEU A 210 10.77 -6.76 -2.28
N LEU A 211 9.52 -6.99 -2.67
CA LEU A 211 8.55 -7.76 -1.90
C LEU A 211 9.04 -9.18 -1.63
N LEU A 212 9.47 -9.90 -2.68
CA LEU A 212 9.97 -11.26 -2.56
C LEU A 212 11.26 -11.38 -1.75
N SER A 213 11.99 -10.27 -1.55
CA SER A 213 13.19 -10.23 -0.71
C SER A 213 12.90 -10.10 0.79
N VAL A 214 11.63 -9.92 1.16
CA VAL A 214 11.16 -9.78 2.54
C VAL A 214 10.44 -11.07 2.93
N PRO A 215 10.89 -11.80 3.96
CA PRO A 215 10.14 -12.93 4.51
C PRO A 215 8.77 -12.50 5.04
N HIS A 216 7.74 -13.35 4.94
CA HIS A 216 6.41 -13.07 5.50
C HIS A 216 6.44 -12.68 6.98
N SER A 217 7.25 -13.39 7.79
CA SER A 217 7.41 -13.09 9.22
C SER A 217 7.83 -11.64 9.47
N ASP A 218 8.77 -11.13 8.66
CA ASP A 218 9.32 -9.79 8.84
C ASP A 218 8.31 -8.70 8.43
N LEU A 219 7.36 -9.02 7.54
CA LEU A 219 6.40 -8.06 7.02
C LEU A 219 5.53 -7.46 8.14
N LEU A 220 5.08 -8.30 9.09
CA LEU A 220 4.25 -7.88 10.21
C LEU A 220 5.08 -7.48 11.45
N ASP A 221 6.30 -8.03 11.62
CA ASP A 221 7.19 -7.69 12.74
C ASP A 221 7.69 -6.23 12.71
N TYR A 222 7.73 -5.60 11.53
CA TYR A 222 8.16 -4.22 11.36
C TYR A 222 6.98 -3.30 10.96
N PRO A 223 6.36 -2.56 11.92
CA PRO A 223 5.12 -1.81 11.67
C PRO A 223 5.19 -0.80 10.52
N LYS A 224 6.33 -0.11 10.34
CA LYS A 224 6.50 0.86 9.24
C LYS A 224 6.55 0.18 7.88
N LEU A 225 7.16 -1.01 7.81
CA LEU A 225 7.20 -1.81 6.59
C LEU A 225 5.79 -2.28 6.26
N SER A 226 5.11 -2.90 7.22
CA SER A 226 3.71 -3.33 7.13
C SER A 226 2.81 -2.22 6.59
N GLN A 227 2.77 -1.07 7.26
CA GLN A 227 1.95 0.07 6.87
C GLN A 227 2.25 0.56 5.44
N SER A 228 3.54 0.67 5.07
CA SER A 228 3.91 1.09 3.72
C SER A 228 3.55 0.07 2.64
N TYR A 229 3.67 -1.23 2.94
CA TYR A 229 3.34 -2.31 2.02
C TYR A 229 1.83 -2.40 1.79
N TYR A 230 1.03 -2.53 2.85
CA TYR A 230 -0.42 -2.69 2.70
C TYR A 230 -1.08 -1.44 2.11
N SER A 231 -0.57 -0.25 2.42
CA SER A 231 -1.06 0.98 1.78
C SER A 231 -0.74 1.04 0.29
N LEU A 232 0.41 0.52 -0.16
CA LEU A 232 0.72 0.39 -1.58
C LEU A 232 -0.15 -0.69 -2.23
N LEU A 233 -0.29 -1.85 -1.59
CA LEU A 233 -1.08 -2.97 -2.09
C LEU A 233 -2.55 -2.59 -2.29
N GLU A 234 -3.11 -1.77 -1.41
CA GLU A 234 -4.46 -1.24 -1.55
C GLU A 234 -4.62 -0.45 -2.85
N VAL A 235 -3.69 0.47 -3.15
CA VAL A 235 -3.69 1.23 -4.42
C VAL A 235 -3.52 0.30 -5.62
N LEU A 236 -2.62 -0.70 -5.53
CA LEU A 236 -2.41 -1.65 -6.63
C LEU A 236 -3.64 -2.50 -6.91
N THR A 237 -4.31 -3.01 -5.88
CA THR A 237 -5.53 -3.82 -6.03
C THR A 237 -6.73 -2.99 -6.47
N GLN A 238 -6.77 -1.70 -6.12
CA GLN A 238 -7.83 -0.79 -6.53
C GLN A 238 -7.71 -0.36 -8.00
N ASP A 239 -6.57 0.22 -8.38
CA ASP A 239 -6.41 0.94 -9.64
C ASP A 239 -5.54 0.18 -10.67
N HIS A 240 -4.70 -0.77 -10.20
CA HIS A 240 -3.75 -1.51 -11.02
C HIS A 240 -3.96 -3.03 -10.94
N MET A 241 -5.20 -3.49 -10.74
CA MET A 241 -5.50 -4.91 -10.55
C MET A 241 -5.08 -5.79 -11.74
N SER A 242 -5.04 -5.24 -12.96
CA SER A 242 -4.50 -5.94 -14.14
C SER A 242 -3.03 -6.33 -13.96
N PHE A 243 -2.22 -5.46 -13.35
CA PHE A 243 -0.83 -5.78 -13.02
C PHE A 243 -0.76 -6.94 -12.03
N ILE A 244 -1.54 -6.89 -10.94
CA ILE A 244 -1.59 -7.99 -9.96
C ILE A 244 -2.02 -9.31 -10.61
N ALA A 245 -3.02 -9.27 -11.49
CA ALA A 245 -3.49 -10.43 -12.23
C ALA A 245 -2.47 -11.00 -13.24
N SER A 246 -1.52 -10.18 -13.71
CA SER A 246 -0.47 -10.57 -14.64
C SER A 246 0.77 -11.20 -13.98
N LEU A 247 0.87 -11.13 -12.64
CA LEU A 247 2.00 -11.64 -11.88
C LEU A 247 2.13 -13.16 -11.96
N GLU A 248 3.33 -13.66 -11.67
CA GLU A 248 3.57 -15.09 -11.56
C GLU A 248 2.81 -15.71 -10.38
N PRO A 249 2.40 -17.00 -10.45
CA PRO A 249 1.59 -17.65 -9.42
C PRO A 249 2.20 -17.54 -8.02
N HIS A 250 3.51 -17.73 -7.89
CA HIS A 250 4.18 -17.69 -6.58
C HIS A 250 4.10 -16.28 -5.93
N VAL A 251 4.09 -15.21 -6.72
CA VAL A 251 3.97 -13.83 -6.24
C VAL A 251 2.53 -13.54 -5.81
N ILE A 252 1.55 -14.00 -6.60
CA ILE A 252 0.13 -13.91 -6.23
C ILE A 252 -0.10 -14.61 -4.89
N MET A 253 0.44 -15.82 -4.74
CA MET A 253 0.33 -16.59 -3.50
C MET A 253 0.99 -15.85 -2.33
N TYR A 254 2.19 -15.28 -2.51
CA TYR A 254 2.82 -14.43 -1.51
C TYR A 254 1.87 -13.31 -1.05
N ILE A 255 1.27 -12.59 -2.00
CA ILE A 255 0.36 -11.46 -1.74
C ILE A 255 -0.88 -11.95 -0.96
N LEU A 256 -1.54 -13.02 -1.41
CA LEU A 256 -2.74 -13.56 -0.76
C LEU A 256 -2.45 -14.07 0.65
N SER A 257 -1.33 -14.78 0.85
CA SER A 257 -0.88 -15.19 2.18
C SER A 257 -0.63 -13.99 3.09
N SER A 258 0.03 -12.94 2.57
CA SER A 258 0.25 -11.72 3.35
C SER A 258 -1.07 -11.04 3.76
N ILE A 259 -2.06 -10.96 2.85
CA ILE A 259 -3.39 -10.43 3.16
C ILE A 259 -4.05 -11.28 4.26
N SER A 260 -4.00 -12.61 4.14
CA SER A 260 -4.59 -13.51 5.13
C SER A 260 -3.99 -13.31 6.54
N GLU A 261 -2.67 -13.18 6.65
CA GLU A 261 -2.00 -12.88 7.92
C GLU A 261 -2.35 -11.47 8.42
N GLY A 262 -2.36 -10.48 7.52
CA GLY A 262 -2.69 -9.08 7.83
C GLY A 262 -4.13 -8.86 8.32
N LEU A 263 -5.09 -9.72 7.94
CA LEU A 263 -6.46 -9.69 8.48
C LEU A 263 -6.49 -9.95 10.00
N THR A 264 -5.55 -10.74 10.52
CA THR A 264 -5.40 -11.06 11.94
C THR A 264 -4.42 -10.12 12.68
N ALA A 265 -3.89 -9.10 11.98
CA ALA A 265 -2.93 -8.18 12.58
C ALA A 265 -3.58 -7.30 13.66
N LEU A 266 -2.81 -7.04 14.74
CA LEU A 266 -3.23 -6.17 15.84
C LEU A 266 -3.40 -4.70 15.41
N ASP A 267 -2.65 -4.25 14.40
CA ASP A 267 -2.77 -2.90 13.84
C ASP A 267 -4.06 -2.79 13.01
N THR A 268 -5.00 -2.00 13.52
CA THR A 268 -6.32 -1.79 12.93
C THR A 268 -6.25 -1.20 11.52
N MET A 269 -5.23 -0.38 11.22
CA MET A 269 -5.02 0.19 9.88
C MET A 269 -4.55 -0.86 8.89
N VAL A 270 -3.67 -1.77 9.31
CA VAL A 270 -3.21 -2.91 8.49
C VAL A 270 -4.39 -3.81 8.16
N CYS A 271 -5.16 -4.21 9.16
CA CYS A 271 -6.34 -5.04 8.97
C CYS A 271 -7.37 -4.37 8.04
N THR A 272 -7.62 -3.06 8.19
CA THR A 272 -8.49 -2.31 7.27
C THR A 272 -7.98 -2.32 5.83
N GLY A 273 -6.68 -2.05 5.63
CA GLY A 273 -6.06 -2.10 4.30
C GLY A 273 -6.15 -3.49 3.67
N CYS A 274 -5.96 -4.56 4.45
CA CYS A 274 -6.13 -5.95 4.00
C CYS A 274 -7.56 -6.25 3.58
N CYS A 275 -8.56 -5.74 4.33
CA CYS A 275 -9.97 -5.88 3.97
C CYS A 275 -10.27 -5.18 2.63
N SER A 276 -9.77 -3.96 2.42
CA SER A 276 -9.90 -3.25 1.14
C SER A 276 -9.27 -4.03 -0.01
N CYS A 277 -8.01 -4.49 0.18
CA CYS A 277 -7.31 -5.30 -0.82
C CYS A 277 -8.11 -6.53 -1.20
N LEU A 278 -8.61 -7.26 -0.20
CA LEU A 278 -9.38 -8.48 -0.40
C LEU A 278 -10.71 -8.19 -1.11
N ASP A 279 -11.43 -7.13 -0.74
CA ASP A 279 -12.67 -6.74 -1.43
C ASP A 279 -12.40 -6.42 -2.90
N HIS A 280 -11.33 -5.69 -3.22
CA HIS A 280 -10.95 -5.39 -4.60
C HIS A 280 -10.64 -6.67 -5.40
N ILE A 281 -9.83 -7.57 -4.85
CA ILE A 281 -9.46 -8.85 -5.49
C ILE A 281 -10.70 -9.71 -5.74
N VAL A 282 -11.54 -9.87 -4.72
CA VAL A 282 -12.75 -10.70 -4.79
C VAL A 282 -13.77 -10.09 -5.75
N THR A 283 -13.92 -8.76 -5.75
CA THR A 283 -14.76 -8.05 -6.73
C THR A 283 -14.30 -8.31 -8.16
N TYR A 284 -12.99 -8.27 -8.37
CA TYR A 284 -12.39 -8.50 -9.68
C TYR A 284 -12.65 -9.94 -10.16
N LEU A 285 -12.42 -10.94 -9.30
CA LEU A 285 -12.72 -12.35 -9.58
C LEU A 285 -14.20 -12.58 -9.89
N PHE A 286 -15.10 -12.01 -9.08
CA PHE A 286 -16.54 -12.15 -9.27
C PHE A 286 -17.00 -11.56 -10.61
N LYS A 287 -16.46 -10.39 -11.00
CA LYS A 287 -16.74 -9.77 -12.30
C LYS A 287 -16.24 -10.63 -13.47
N GLN A 288 -15.10 -11.30 -13.33
CA GLN A 288 -14.57 -12.19 -14.37
C GLN A 288 -15.43 -13.44 -14.55
N LEU A 289 -15.79 -14.11 -13.46
CA LEU A 289 -16.68 -15.28 -13.49
C LEU A 289 -18.04 -14.95 -14.11
N SER A 290 -18.61 -13.81 -13.72
CA SER A 290 -19.89 -13.32 -14.26
C SER A 290 -19.84 -13.00 -15.76
N ARG A 291 -18.66 -12.64 -16.29
CA ARG A 291 -18.44 -12.38 -17.72
C ARG A 291 -18.25 -13.66 -18.51
N SER A 292 -17.51 -14.64 -17.96
CA SER A 292 -17.28 -15.95 -18.60
C SER A 292 -18.60 -16.70 -18.88
N GLY A 293 -19.58 -16.61 -17.96
CA GLY A 293 -20.91 -17.20 -18.16
C GLY A 293 -21.80 -16.51 -19.21
N LYS A 294 -21.46 -15.30 -19.66
CA LYS A 294 -22.22 -14.56 -20.67
C LYS A 294 -21.47 -14.59 -22.00
N LYS A 295 -21.93 -15.40 -22.96
CA LYS A 295 -21.47 -15.39 -24.37
C LYS A 295 -21.50 -13.97 -24.95
N ARG A 296 -20.43 -13.20 -24.82
CA ARG A 296 -20.19 -11.94 -25.53
C ARG A 296 -18.85 -12.04 -26.23
N GLY A 297 -18.84 -11.72 -27.53
CA GLY A 297 -17.80 -12.05 -28.50
C GLY A 297 -16.44 -11.36 -28.38
N ALA A 298 -16.09 -10.82 -27.20
CA ALA A 298 -14.74 -10.32 -26.94
C ALA A 298 -14.09 -11.27 -25.92
N PRO A 299 -12.98 -11.95 -26.26
CA PRO A 299 -12.25 -12.75 -25.29
C PRO A 299 -11.80 -11.85 -24.14
N PRO A 300 -11.93 -12.30 -22.88
CA PRO A 300 -11.37 -11.56 -21.76
C PRO A 300 -9.84 -11.40 -21.94
N PRO A 301 -9.23 -10.37 -21.33
CA PRO A 301 -7.77 -10.22 -21.38
C PRO A 301 -7.08 -11.50 -20.90
N GLN A 302 -6.05 -12.00 -21.58
CA GLN A 302 -5.41 -13.28 -21.23
C GLN A 302 -4.92 -13.33 -19.77
N GLU A 303 -4.45 -12.20 -19.23
CA GLU A 303 -4.03 -12.03 -17.83
C GLU A 303 -5.19 -12.31 -16.85
N SER A 304 -6.40 -11.91 -17.23
CA SER A 304 -7.61 -12.14 -16.43
C SER A 304 -7.94 -13.64 -16.30
N GLU A 305 -7.80 -14.40 -17.39
CA GLU A 305 -8.04 -15.84 -17.38
C GLU A 305 -6.99 -16.60 -16.58
N ARG A 306 -5.71 -16.18 -16.66
CA ARG A 306 -4.62 -16.79 -15.87
C ARG A 306 -4.86 -16.65 -14.38
N PHE A 307 -5.21 -15.44 -13.91
CA PHE A 307 -5.50 -15.21 -12.49
C PHE A 307 -6.66 -16.09 -11.99
N LEU A 308 -7.74 -16.17 -12.79
CA LEU A 308 -8.88 -17.01 -12.46
C LEU A 308 -8.50 -18.50 -12.42
N HIS A 309 -7.71 -18.97 -13.38
CA HIS A 309 -7.23 -20.34 -13.44
C HIS A 309 -6.35 -20.69 -12.22
N ILE A 310 -5.44 -19.80 -11.82
CA ILE A 310 -4.63 -19.99 -10.61
C ILE A 310 -5.53 -20.13 -9.36
N MET A 311 -6.56 -19.29 -9.24
CA MET A 311 -7.52 -19.38 -8.13
C MET A 311 -8.38 -20.65 -8.17
N GLN A 312 -8.71 -21.16 -9.36
CA GLN A 312 -9.40 -22.45 -9.51
C GLN A 312 -8.51 -23.64 -9.16
N GLN A 313 -7.19 -23.53 -9.37
CA GLN A 313 -6.22 -24.55 -8.97
C GLN A 313 -5.91 -24.51 -7.46
N HIS A 314 -6.09 -23.38 -6.79
CA HIS A 314 -5.86 -23.20 -5.37
C HIS A 314 -7.09 -22.64 -4.63
N PRO A 315 -8.23 -23.34 -4.65
CA PRO A 315 -9.47 -22.87 -4.00
C PRO A 315 -9.32 -22.76 -2.48
N GLU A 316 -8.44 -23.59 -1.90
CA GLU A 316 -8.04 -23.61 -0.49
C GLU A 316 -7.74 -22.22 0.06
N MET A 317 -7.11 -21.34 -0.73
CA MET A 317 -6.73 -19.99 -0.29
C MET A 317 -7.94 -19.09 -0.03
N ILE A 318 -8.88 -19.07 -0.97
CA ILE A 318 -10.08 -18.24 -0.83
C ILE A 318 -10.98 -18.80 0.27
N GLN A 319 -11.05 -20.13 0.38
CA GLN A 319 -11.75 -20.83 1.45
C GLN A 319 -11.14 -20.53 2.82
N GLN A 320 -9.81 -20.56 2.94
CA GLN A 320 -9.10 -20.19 4.16
C GLN A 320 -9.36 -18.75 4.54
N MET A 321 -9.28 -17.79 3.60
CA MET A 321 -9.62 -16.39 3.88
C MET A 321 -11.07 -16.21 4.32
N LEU A 322 -12.02 -16.95 3.72
CA LEU A 322 -13.43 -16.95 4.16
C LEU A 322 -13.56 -17.43 5.61
N SER A 323 -12.93 -18.57 5.91
CA SER A 323 -12.92 -19.15 7.26
C SER A 323 -12.29 -18.18 8.28
N THR A 324 -11.13 -17.59 7.96
CA THR A 324 -10.45 -16.61 8.80
C THR A 324 -11.34 -15.41 9.10
N VAL A 325 -11.91 -14.76 8.08
CA VAL A 325 -12.78 -13.58 8.28
C VAL A 325 -14.01 -13.93 9.11
N LEU A 326 -14.65 -15.07 8.83
CA LEU A 326 -15.83 -15.49 9.58
C LEU A 326 -15.49 -15.81 11.05
N ASN A 327 -14.37 -16.49 11.31
CA ASN A 327 -13.91 -16.80 12.66
C ASN A 327 -13.59 -15.53 13.45
N ILE A 328 -12.94 -14.53 12.84
CA ILE A 328 -12.67 -13.24 13.48
C ILE A 328 -13.99 -12.56 13.88
N ILE A 329 -15.00 -12.59 13.00
CA ILE A 329 -16.30 -11.95 13.28
C ILE A 329 -17.07 -12.65 14.40
N ILE A 330 -17.04 -13.99 14.43
CA ILE A 330 -17.82 -14.81 15.37
C ILE A 330 -17.14 -14.90 16.73
N PHE A 331 -15.83 -15.16 16.77
CA PHE A 331 -15.14 -15.60 17.98
C PHE A 331 -14.19 -14.55 18.57
N GLU A 332 -13.79 -13.53 17.81
CA GLU A 332 -12.84 -12.52 18.27
C GLU A 332 -13.51 -11.16 18.53
N ASP A 333 -12.80 -10.29 19.25
CA ASP A 333 -13.14 -8.88 19.38
C ASP A 333 -12.88 -8.14 18.05
N CYS A 334 -13.73 -8.40 17.06
CA CYS A 334 -13.68 -7.81 15.73
C CYS A 334 -13.86 -6.27 15.81
N ARG A 335 -12.73 -5.55 15.77
CA ARG A 335 -12.69 -4.07 15.75
C ARG A 335 -13.05 -3.48 14.38
N ASN A 336 -12.83 -4.25 13.31
CA ASN A 336 -12.98 -3.83 11.91
C ASN A 336 -14.19 -4.45 11.21
N GLN A 337 -15.28 -4.67 11.94
CA GLN A 337 -16.48 -5.34 11.42
C GLN A 337 -17.00 -4.72 10.11
N TRP A 338 -17.05 -3.39 10.04
CA TRP A 338 -17.48 -2.68 8.84
C TRP A 338 -16.56 -2.99 7.64
N SER A 339 -15.24 -2.92 7.85
CA SER A 339 -14.25 -3.22 6.81
C SER A 339 -14.31 -4.67 6.36
N MET A 340 -14.52 -5.62 7.28
CA MET A 340 -14.58 -7.06 6.98
C MET A 340 -15.87 -7.48 6.25
N SER A 341 -16.95 -6.72 6.37
CA SER A 341 -18.25 -7.09 5.79
C SER A 341 -18.24 -7.23 4.27
N ARG A 342 -17.59 -6.29 3.56
CA ARG A 342 -17.52 -6.26 2.10
C ARG A 342 -16.73 -7.43 1.49
N PRO A 343 -15.48 -7.70 1.92
CA PRO A 343 -14.74 -8.86 1.43
C PRO A 343 -15.46 -10.16 1.80
N LEU A 344 -16.07 -10.26 3.00
CA LEU A 344 -16.80 -11.45 3.41
C LEU A 344 -17.94 -11.80 2.44
N LEU A 345 -18.79 -10.84 2.07
CA LEU A 345 -19.87 -11.07 1.10
C LEU A 345 -19.31 -11.65 -0.21
N GLY A 346 -18.26 -11.05 -0.73
CA GLY A 346 -17.66 -11.53 -1.97
C GLY A 346 -17.04 -12.92 -1.85
N LEU A 347 -16.39 -13.24 -0.72
CA LEU A 347 -15.86 -14.57 -0.45
C LEU A 347 -16.98 -15.63 -0.39
N ILE A 348 -18.11 -15.29 0.23
CA ILE A 348 -19.31 -16.16 0.30
C ILE A 348 -19.85 -16.41 -1.11
N LEU A 349 -20.06 -15.36 -1.91
CA LEU A 349 -20.61 -15.50 -3.26
C LEU A 349 -19.66 -16.24 -4.22
N LEU A 350 -18.35 -16.18 -3.98
CA LEU A 350 -17.38 -16.98 -4.74
C LEU A 350 -17.36 -18.46 -4.32
N ASN A 351 -17.78 -18.79 -3.09
CA ASN A 351 -17.64 -20.13 -2.49
C ASN A 351 -18.90 -20.58 -1.74
N GLU A 352 -20.09 -20.48 -2.34
CA GLU A 352 -21.38 -20.76 -1.68
C GLU A 352 -21.47 -22.18 -1.07
N LYS A 353 -20.89 -23.17 -1.77
CA LYS A 353 -20.85 -24.57 -1.28
C LYS A 353 -20.03 -24.69 -0.01
N TYR A 354 -18.81 -24.16 -0.03
CA TYR A 354 -17.92 -24.20 1.13
C TYR A 354 -18.47 -23.38 2.30
N PHE A 355 -19.11 -22.23 2.03
CA PHE A 355 -19.82 -21.47 3.07
C PHE A 355 -20.94 -22.29 3.72
N SER A 356 -21.69 -23.05 2.93
CA SER A 356 -22.75 -23.94 3.44
C SER A 356 -22.21 -25.04 4.35
N ASP A 357 -21.06 -25.61 4.00
CA ASP A 357 -20.38 -26.63 4.81
C ASP A 357 -19.80 -26.02 6.09
N LEU A 358 -19.20 -24.83 6.01
CA LEU A 358 -18.68 -24.08 7.16
C LEU A 358 -19.80 -23.72 8.13
N ARG A 359 -20.95 -23.24 7.62
CA ARG A 359 -22.16 -23.00 8.42
C ARG A 359 -22.60 -24.26 9.16
N ARG A 360 -22.68 -25.40 8.46
CA ARG A 360 -23.08 -26.68 9.08
C ARG A 360 -22.11 -27.09 10.18
N SER A 361 -20.81 -26.96 9.93
CA SER A 361 -19.76 -27.27 10.90
C SER A 361 -19.91 -26.40 12.16
N ILE A 362 -20.02 -25.08 12.01
CA ILE A 362 -20.14 -24.13 13.13
C ILE A 362 -21.42 -24.36 13.92
N VAL A 363 -22.55 -24.64 13.26
CA VAL A 363 -23.81 -24.97 13.93
C VAL A 363 -23.68 -26.27 14.72
N SER A 364 -23.12 -27.31 14.13
CA SER A 364 -22.96 -28.62 14.77
C SER A 364 -22.00 -28.60 15.98
N SER A 365 -21.04 -27.67 16.00
CA SER A 365 -20.13 -27.50 17.13
C SER A 365 -20.74 -26.74 18.31
N GLN A 366 -21.93 -26.16 18.17
CA GLN A 366 -22.65 -25.54 19.28
C GLN A 366 -23.38 -26.57 20.14
N PRO A 367 -23.62 -26.29 21.44
CA PRO A 367 -24.48 -27.12 22.30
C PRO A 367 -25.86 -27.32 21.67
N PRO A 368 -26.51 -28.50 21.82
CA PRO A 368 -27.78 -28.84 21.16
C PRO A 368 -28.87 -27.76 21.30
N GLU A 369 -28.97 -27.16 22.48
CA GLU A 369 -29.94 -26.11 22.80
C GLU A 369 -29.74 -24.81 22.00
N LYS A 370 -28.51 -24.55 21.52
CA LYS A 370 -28.13 -23.33 20.79
C LYS A 370 -28.02 -23.54 19.28
N GLN A 371 -28.07 -24.79 18.80
CA GLN A 371 -27.91 -25.09 17.38
C GLN A 371 -28.99 -24.43 16.52
N GLN A 372 -30.24 -24.47 16.96
CA GLN A 372 -31.36 -23.84 16.24
C GLN A 372 -31.22 -22.31 16.17
N ALA A 373 -30.80 -21.68 17.27
CA ALA A 373 -30.57 -20.24 17.31
C ALA A 373 -29.41 -19.82 16.38
N MET A 374 -28.30 -20.57 16.41
CA MET A 374 -27.16 -20.34 15.51
C MET A 374 -27.54 -20.51 14.04
N HIS A 375 -28.34 -21.55 13.73
CA HIS A 375 -28.86 -21.75 12.38
C HIS A 375 -29.67 -20.55 11.90
N LEU A 376 -30.57 -20.03 12.74
CA LEU A 376 -31.38 -18.84 12.42
C LEU A 376 -30.51 -17.59 12.21
N CYS A 377 -29.46 -17.39 13.00
CA CYS A 377 -28.52 -16.28 12.81
C CYS A 377 -27.93 -16.31 11.39
N PHE A 378 -27.48 -17.48 10.90
CA PHE A 378 -26.93 -17.61 9.55
C PHE A 378 -27.97 -17.43 8.43
N GLU A 379 -29.23 -17.79 8.65
CA GLU A 379 -30.32 -17.48 7.72
C GLU A 379 -30.54 -15.96 7.62
N ASN A 380 -30.64 -15.29 8.78
CA ASN A 380 -30.79 -13.82 8.86
C ASN A 380 -29.60 -13.09 8.22
N LEU A 381 -28.38 -13.62 8.35
CA LEU A 381 -27.19 -13.05 7.72
C LEU A 381 -27.35 -12.91 6.20
N MET A 382 -27.94 -13.92 5.54
CA MET A 382 -28.13 -13.97 4.09
C MET A 382 -29.51 -13.46 3.64
N GLU A 383 -30.35 -12.96 4.55
CA GLU A 383 -31.72 -12.57 4.24
C GLU A 383 -31.78 -11.43 3.22
N GLY A 384 -32.34 -11.76 2.05
CA GLY A 384 -32.51 -10.88 0.89
C GLY A 384 -31.21 -10.34 0.32
N ILE A 385 -30.11 -11.07 0.51
CA ILE A 385 -28.86 -10.86 -0.21
C ILE A 385 -28.98 -11.45 -1.60
N GLU A 386 -28.62 -10.65 -2.60
CA GLU A 386 -28.64 -11.06 -4.01
C GLU A 386 -27.27 -11.61 -4.44
N GLY A 387 -27.24 -12.37 -5.54
CA GLY A 387 -26.00 -12.88 -6.16
C GLY A 387 -25.21 -11.80 -6.93
N ASN A 388 -24.95 -10.64 -6.32
CA ASN A 388 -24.16 -9.56 -6.91
C ASN A 388 -23.39 -8.75 -5.87
N LEU A 389 -22.39 -7.99 -6.31
CA LEU A 389 -21.55 -7.13 -5.47
C LEU A 389 -21.86 -5.64 -5.63
N LEU A 390 -23.13 -5.29 -5.90
CA LEU A 390 -23.54 -3.89 -5.98
C LEU A 390 -23.54 -3.25 -4.59
N THR A 391 -23.33 -1.92 -4.53
CA THR A 391 -23.26 -1.16 -3.28
C THR A 391 -24.48 -1.40 -2.39
N LYS A 392 -25.71 -1.38 -2.96
CA LYS A 392 -26.94 -1.65 -2.21
C LYS A 392 -26.94 -3.01 -1.51
N ASN A 393 -26.46 -4.05 -2.21
CA ASN A 393 -26.42 -5.40 -1.67
C ASN A 393 -25.34 -5.54 -0.58
N ARG A 394 -24.18 -4.89 -0.79
CA ARG A 394 -23.12 -4.80 0.22
C ARG A 394 -23.60 -4.11 1.49
N ASP A 395 -24.26 -2.97 1.36
CA ASP A 395 -24.76 -2.20 2.51
C ASP A 395 -25.81 -3.01 3.30
N ARG A 396 -26.68 -3.74 2.60
CA ARG A 396 -27.63 -4.68 3.22
C ARG A 396 -26.90 -5.79 3.98
N PHE A 397 -25.90 -6.42 3.37
CA PHE A 397 -25.09 -7.45 4.04
C PHE A 397 -24.39 -6.91 5.28
N THR A 398 -23.83 -5.70 5.23
CA THR A 398 -23.19 -5.06 6.38
C THR A 398 -24.18 -4.85 7.55
N GLN A 399 -25.44 -4.50 7.26
CA GLN A 399 -26.49 -4.40 8.27
C GLN A 399 -26.83 -5.76 8.87
N ASN A 400 -27.05 -6.77 8.02
CA ASN A 400 -27.33 -8.15 8.46
C ASN A 400 -26.19 -8.70 9.33
N LEU A 401 -24.94 -8.48 8.93
CA LEU A 401 -23.75 -8.91 9.68
C LEU A 401 -23.68 -8.26 11.07
N SER A 402 -24.15 -7.02 11.20
CA SER A 402 -24.20 -6.31 12.47
C SER A 402 -25.23 -6.91 13.43
N ALA A 403 -26.40 -7.29 12.91
CA ALA A 403 -27.39 -8.03 13.68
C ALA A 403 -26.90 -9.43 14.06
N PHE A 404 -26.35 -10.16 13.08
CA PHE A 404 -25.76 -11.50 13.26
C PHE A 404 -24.75 -11.52 14.41
N ARG A 405 -23.78 -10.61 14.42
CA ARG A 405 -22.75 -10.57 15.47
C ARG A 405 -23.33 -10.29 16.85
N ARG A 406 -24.33 -9.40 16.96
CA ARG A 406 -25.01 -9.12 18.23
C ARG A 406 -25.70 -10.38 18.76
N GLU A 407 -26.47 -11.05 17.91
CA GLU A 407 -27.22 -12.27 18.28
C GLU A 407 -26.30 -13.42 18.67
N VAL A 408 -25.19 -13.61 17.94
CA VAL A 408 -24.16 -14.61 18.27
C VAL A 408 -23.51 -14.29 19.62
N ASN A 409 -23.14 -13.04 19.88
CA ASN A 409 -22.53 -12.64 21.14
C ASN A 409 -23.48 -12.80 22.33
N ASP A 410 -24.76 -12.46 22.17
CA ASP A 410 -25.78 -12.64 23.21
C ASP A 410 -26.00 -14.13 23.51
N SER A 411 -26.04 -14.97 22.47
CA SER A 411 -26.12 -16.43 22.61
C SER A 411 -24.89 -17.02 23.32
N MET A 412 -23.68 -16.51 23.05
CA MET A 412 -22.45 -16.97 23.72
C MET A 412 -22.35 -16.52 25.18
N LYS A 413 -22.75 -15.29 25.51
CA LYS A 413 -22.72 -14.74 26.88
C LYS A 413 -23.70 -15.39 27.85
N ASN A 414 -24.84 -15.89 27.36
CA ASN A 414 -25.83 -16.58 28.20
C ASN A 414 -25.36 -17.95 28.73
N SER A 415 -24.07 -18.31 28.56
CA SER A 415 -23.47 -19.55 29.07
C SER A 415 -22.88 -19.42 30.49
N THR A 416 -22.75 -18.23 31.06
CA THR A 416 -22.06 -18.00 32.35
C THR A 416 -22.97 -17.74 33.56
N CYS A 417 -24.28 -17.99 33.47
CA CYS A 417 -25.17 -17.90 34.64
C CYS A 417 -25.66 -19.30 35.05
N GLY A 418 -24.79 -20.06 35.72
CA GLY A 418 -25.24 -21.18 36.55
C GLY A 418 -26.01 -20.63 37.76
N PRO A 419 -27.15 -21.22 38.16
CA PRO A 419 -27.99 -20.66 39.20
C PRO A 419 -27.27 -20.74 40.56
N ASN A 420 -27.04 -19.60 41.20
CA ASN A 420 -26.88 -19.55 42.64
C ASN A 420 -28.21 -20.01 43.25
N SER A 421 -28.31 -21.30 43.55
CA SER A 421 -29.34 -21.88 44.41
C SER A 421 -29.12 -21.34 45.83
N ASN A 422 -29.72 -20.19 46.11
CA ASN A 422 -29.90 -19.63 47.44
C ASN A 422 -31.40 -19.64 47.79
N GLU A 423 -31.95 -20.83 48.03
CA GLU A 423 -33.20 -21.11 48.77
C GLU A 423 -33.12 -22.59 49.19
N MET A 424 -33.50 -23.08 50.37
CA MET A 424 -33.88 -22.57 51.69
C MET A 424 -33.81 -23.80 52.62
N MET A 425 -33.39 -23.59 53.87
CA MET A 425 -33.83 -24.28 55.10
C MET A 425 -34.31 -25.75 55.04
N SER A 426 -33.54 -26.64 55.68
CA SER A 426 -34.03 -27.57 56.72
C SER A 426 -32.88 -27.93 57.64
#